data_AF-A0A177HHW4-F1
#
_entry.id   AF-A0A177HHW4-F1
#
_cell.length_a   1.000
_cell.length_b   1.000
_cell.length_c   1.000
_cell.angle_alpha   90.00
_cell.angle_beta   90.00
_cell.angle_gamma   90.00
#
_symmetry.space_group_name_H-M   'P 1'
#
loop_
_entity.id
_entity.type
_entity.pdbx_description
1 polymer ?
#
loop_
_entity_poly.entity_id
_entity_poly.type
_entity_poly.pdbx_seq_one_letter_code
_entity_poly.pdbx_strand_id
1 'polypeptide(L)'
;MGDAANLVDTALGYLLGSDQQIMVAGAEHADEEAPEPGSTQAATVQERLRKWAEKELLTLRVQQAERNAVLLGDSVYVLAWNPEKQRPTLRVYDPGSSSRSGTTSRTAIFRRGCT
;
A
#
# COMPACT_ATOMS: atom_id res chain seq x y z
N MET A 1 -23.99 20.73 10.20
CA MET A 1 -23.00 20.69 9.09
C MET A 1 -21.88 21.66 9.45
N GLY A 2 -20.71 21.17 9.84
CA GLY A 2 -19.61 22.04 10.24
C GLY A 2 -18.57 21.38 11.13
N ASP A 3 -18.39 20.06 11.02
CA ASP A 3 -17.31 19.36 11.71
C ASP A 3 -16.32 18.83 10.68
N ALA A 4 -15.07 19.28 10.79
CA ALA A 4 -14.00 18.88 9.89
C ALA A 4 -13.73 17.37 9.97
N ALA A 5 -13.91 16.76 11.15
CA ALA A 5 -13.75 15.31 11.30
C ALA A 5 -14.77 14.54 10.45
N ASN A 6 -16.03 14.95 10.48
CA ASN A 6 -17.08 14.36 9.66
C ASN A 6 -16.80 14.47 8.14
N LEU A 7 -16.19 15.56 7.69
CA LEU A 7 -15.79 15.71 6.28
C LEU A 7 -14.68 14.73 5.89
N VAL A 8 -13.68 14.57 6.74
CA VAL A 8 -12.57 13.64 6.52
C VAL A 8 -13.07 12.20 6.47
N ASP A 9 -13.92 11.80 7.43
CA ASP A 9 -14.45 10.44 7.47
C ASP A 9 -15.38 10.15 6.28
N THR A 10 -16.14 11.15 5.82
CA THR A 10 -16.95 11.04 4.60
C THR A 10 -16.07 10.87 3.35
N ALA A 11 -15.02 11.68 3.22
CA ALA A 11 -14.08 11.58 2.10
C ALA A 11 -13.38 10.22 2.09
N LEU A 12 -12.94 9.72 3.25
CA LEU A 12 -12.36 8.40 3.40
C LEU A 12 -13.33 7.28 3.02
N GLY A 13 -14.60 7.39 3.40
CA GLY A 13 -15.64 6.43 3.02
C GLY A 13 -15.81 6.33 1.50
N TYR A 14 -15.80 7.45 0.79
CA TYR A 14 -15.87 7.46 -0.68
C TYR A 14 -14.59 6.95 -1.36
N LEU A 15 -13.41 7.34 -0.84
CA LEU A 15 -12.12 6.97 -1.41
C LEU A 15 -11.80 5.47 -1.25
N LEU A 16 -12.03 4.93 -0.06
CA LEU A 16 -11.66 3.55 0.24
C LEU A 16 -12.67 2.54 -0.31
N GLY A 17 -13.92 2.95 -0.50
CA GLY A 17 -15.01 2.06 -0.89
C GLY A 17 -15.32 1.01 0.18
N SER A 18 -16.10 0.00 -0.22
CA SER A 18 -16.51 -1.09 0.69
C SER A 18 -15.51 -2.24 0.77
N ASP A 19 -14.70 -2.44 -0.27
CA ASP A 19 -13.73 -3.54 -0.34
C ASP A 19 -12.51 -3.17 -1.19
N GLN A 20 -11.34 -3.66 -0.77
CA GLN A 20 -10.07 -3.50 -1.49
C GLN A 20 -9.31 -4.82 -1.49
N GLN A 21 -8.99 -5.31 -2.68
CA GLN A 21 -8.35 -6.59 -2.87
C GLN A 21 -7.03 -6.45 -3.62
N ILE A 22 -6.05 -7.25 -3.21
CA ILE A 22 -4.82 -7.42 -3.99
C ILE A 22 -5.10 -8.40 -5.12
N MET A 23 -4.95 -7.91 -6.34
CA MET A 23 -5.09 -8.66 -7.57
C MET A 23 -3.77 -8.66 -8.35
N VAL A 24 -3.37 -9.83 -8.85
CA VAL A 24 -2.23 -9.98 -9.75
C VAL A 24 -2.78 -10.39 -11.10
N ALA A 25 -2.41 -9.66 -12.15
CA ALA A 25 -2.89 -9.95 -13.50
C ALA A 25 -2.55 -11.40 -13.91
N GLY A 26 -3.55 -12.11 -14.43
CA GLY A 26 -3.44 -13.51 -14.84
C GLY A 26 -3.67 -14.51 -13.71
N ALA A 27 -3.82 -14.07 -12.45
CA ALA A 27 -4.15 -14.97 -11.34
C ALA A 27 -5.60 -15.50 -11.43
N GLU A 28 -6.49 -14.76 -12.07
CA GLU A 28 -7.90 -15.10 -12.28
C GLU A 28 -8.09 -16.37 -13.13
N HIS A 29 -7.13 -16.68 -14.00
CA HIS A 29 -7.18 -17.84 -14.92
C HIS A 29 -6.56 -19.11 -14.32
N ALA A 30 -6.17 -19.10 -13.05
CA ALA A 30 -5.47 -20.23 -12.44
C ALA A 30 -6.39 -21.44 -12.15
N ASP A 31 -7.68 -21.19 -11.93
CA ASP A 31 -8.69 -22.20 -11.60
C ASP A 31 -9.54 -22.62 -12.82
N GLU A 32 -9.19 -22.13 -14.01
CA GLU A 32 -9.86 -22.50 -15.26
C GLU A 32 -9.49 -23.93 -15.71
N GLU A 33 -10.37 -24.56 -16.49
CA GLU A 33 -10.18 -25.94 -16.96
C GLU A 33 -8.93 -26.09 -17.87
N ALA A 34 -8.52 -25.01 -18.53
CA ALA A 34 -7.27 -24.91 -19.28
C ALA A 34 -6.54 -23.61 -18.88
N PRO A 35 -5.72 -23.62 -17.82
CA PRO A 35 -5.09 -22.41 -17.30
C PRO A 35 -4.10 -21.81 -18.31
N GLU A 36 -4.21 -20.49 -18.53
CA GLU A 36 -3.26 -19.72 -19.34
C GLU A 36 -1.82 -19.87 -18.80
N PRO A 37 -0.79 -19.88 -19.67
CA PRO A 37 0.59 -20.07 -19.24
C PRO A 37 1.02 -18.97 -18.26
N GLY A 38 1.38 -19.37 -17.04
CA GLY A 38 1.79 -18.46 -15.97
C GLY A 38 0.68 -18.07 -14.99
N SER A 39 -0.58 -18.45 -15.23
CA SER A 39 -1.69 -18.12 -14.33
C SER A 39 -1.51 -18.70 -12.92
N THR A 40 -1.05 -19.95 -12.81
CA THR A 40 -0.75 -20.60 -11.52
C THR A 40 0.36 -19.86 -10.76
N GLN A 41 1.36 -19.33 -11.47
CA GLN A 41 2.42 -18.53 -10.84
C GLN A 41 1.88 -17.18 -10.37
N ALA A 42 1.06 -16.52 -11.18
CA ALA A 42 0.39 -15.27 -10.81
C ALA A 42 -0.49 -15.45 -9.56
N ALA A 43 -1.29 -16.53 -9.49
CA ALA A 43 -2.08 -16.88 -8.31
C ALA A 43 -1.21 -17.14 -7.08
N THR A 44 -0.07 -17.82 -7.24
CA THR A 44 0.89 -18.03 -6.16
C THR A 44 1.47 -16.71 -5.65
N VAL A 45 1.78 -15.76 -6.54
CA VAL A 45 2.26 -14.42 -6.17
C VAL A 45 1.16 -13.63 -5.45
N GLN A 46 -0.07 -13.66 -5.96
CA GLN A 46 -1.22 -13.00 -5.34
C GLN A 46 -1.42 -13.47 -3.91
N GLU A 47 -1.40 -14.78 -3.68
CA GLU A 47 -1.58 -15.36 -2.36
C GLU A 47 -0.44 -14.96 -1.41
N ARG A 48 0.80 -14.91 -1.90
CA ARG A 48 1.95 -14.41 -1.12
C ARG A 48 1.80 -12.95 -0.73
N LEU A 49 1.29 -12.10 -1.63
CA LEU A 49 1.06 -10.68 -1.37
C LEU A 49 -0.09 -10.47 -0.37
N ARG A 50 -1.16 -11.27 -0.44
CA ARG A 50 -2.26 -11.24 0.53
C ARG A 50 -1.78 -11.59 1.93
N LYS A 51 -1.01 -12.68 2.09
CA LYS A 51 -0.38 -13.04 3.37
C LYS A 51 0.58 -11.98 3.89
N TRP A 52 1.31 -11.31 3.00
CA TRP A 52 2.17 -10.19 3.39
C TRP A 52 1.35 -8.98 3.88
N ALA A 53 0.27 -8.66 3.17
CA ALA A 53 -0.60 -7.54 3.50
C ALA A 53 -1.25 -7.69 4.87
N GLU A 54 -1.66 -8.91 5.24
CA GLU A 54 -2.13 -9.22 6.60
C GLU A 54 -1.03 -8.97 7.65
N LYS A 55 0.18 -9.46 7.41
CA LYS A 55 1.31 -9.31 8.35
C LYS A 55 1.77 -7.87 8.55
N GLU A 56 1.65 -7.04 7.52
CA GLU A 56 1.99 -5.61 7.57
C GLU A 56 0.78 -4.71 7.81
N LEU A 57 -0.40 -5.29 8.07
CA LEU A 57 -1.65 -4.59 8.34
C LEU A 57 -1.97 -3.55 7.26
N LEU A 58 -1.83 -3.95 5.99
CA LEU A 58 -1.90 -3.05 4.82
C LEU A 58 -3.15 -2.16 4.85
N THR A 59 -4.33 -2.73 5.11
CA THR A 59 -5.59 -1.98 5.16
C THR A 59 -5.56 -0.84 6.17
N LEU A 60 -5.01 -1.07 7.37
CA LEU A 60 -4.88 -0.03 8.39
C LEU A 60 -3.86 1.04 7.97
N ARG A 61 -2.81 0.65 7.25
CA ARG A 61 -1.81 1.59 6.72
C ARG A 61 -2.36 2.42 5.57
N VAL A 62 -3.21 1.85 4.72
CA VAL A 62 -3.91 2.60 3.69
C VAL A 62 -4.87 3.61 4.31
N GLN A 63 -5.68 3.21 5.30
CA GLN A 63 -6.55 4.13 6.04
C GLN A 63 -5.77 5.31 6.66
N GLN A 64 -4.60 5.03 7.25
CA GLN A 64 -3.75 6.07 7.82
C GLN A 64 -3.20 7.03 6.75
N ALA A 65 -2.75 6.49 5.62
CA ALA A 65 -2.16 7.26 4.53
C ALA A 65 -3.20 8.13 3.82
N GLU A 66 -4.38 7.58 3.52
CA GLU A 66 -5.47 8.36 2.91
C GLU A 66 -5.96 9.45 3.85
N ARG A 67 -6.02 9.20 5.16
CA ARG A 67 -6.38 10.25 6.14
C ARG A 67 -5.37 11.39 6.11
N ASN A 68 -4.08 11.08 6.02
CA ASN A 68 -3.04 12.10 5.88
C ASN A 68 -3.16 12.84 4.55
N ALA A 69 -3.41 12.14 3.44
CA ALA A 69 -3.56 12.75 2.12
C ALA A 69 -4.76 13.71 2.05
N VAL A 70 -5.90 13.34 2.66
CA VAL A 70 -7.08 14.22 2.74
C VAL A 70 -6.78 15.48 3.54
N LEU A 71 -5.99 15.39 4.61
CA LEU A 71 -5.67 16.53 5.49
C LEU A 71 -4.54 17.42 4.97
N LEU A 72 -3.52 16.82 4.35
CA LEU A 72 -2.23 17.46 4.10
C LEU A 72 -1.89 17.55 2.61
N GLY A 73 -2.68 16.91 1.74
CA GLY A 73 -2.52 16.89 0.29
C GLY A 73 -1.79 15.65 -0.23
N ASP A 74 -0.94 15.03 0.58
CA ASP A 74 -0.16 13.86 0.23
C ASP A 74 0.17 12.95 1.43
N SER A 75 0.62 11.73 1.13
CA SER A 75 1.16 10.79 2.12
C SER A 75 2.24 9.93 1.48
N VAL A 76 3.20 9.43 2.30
CA VAL A 76 4.34 8.66 1.79
C VAL A 76 4.35 7.25 2.36
N TYR A 77 4.27 6.26 1.49
CA TYR A 77 4.56 4.87 1.83
C TYR A 77 6.04 4.55 1.66
N VAL A 78 6.62 3.88 2.65
CA VAL A 78 7.99 3.37 2.60
C VAL A 78 7.97 1.86 2.76
N LEU A 79 8.45 1.17 1.73
CA LEU A 79 8.70 -0.26 1.77
C LEU A 79 10.21 -0.50 1.88
N ALA A 80 10.62 -1.24 2.90
CA ALA A 80 12.01 -1.59 3.12
C ALA A 80 12.15 -3.05 3.51
N TRP A 81 13.11 -3.76 2.94
CA TRP A 81 13.42 -5.14 3.34
C TRP A 81 13.91 -5.18 4.78
N ASN A 82 13.30 -6.03 5.61
CA ASN A 82 13.76 -6.29 6.97
C ASN A 82 14.39 -7.70 7.04
N PRO A 83 15.70 -7.82 7.35
CA PRO A 83 16.40 -9.10 7.36
C PRO A 83 15.98 -10.01 8.52
N GLU A 84 15.52 -9.47 9.66
CA GLU A 84 15.05 -10.29 10.79
C GLU A 84 13.69 -10.91 10.48
N LYS A 85 12.81 -10.12 9.86
CA LYS A 85 11.45 -10.54 9.50
C LYS A 85 11.36 -11.30 8.18
N GLN A 86 12.46 -11.32 7.41
CA GLN A 86 12.57 -11.92 6.07
C GLN A 86 11.43 -11.49 5.13
N ARG A 87 11.04 -10.22 5.22
CA ARG A 87 9.97 -9.63 4.41
C ARG A 87 10.13 -8.11 4.32
N PRO A 88 9.56 -7.46 3.28
CA PRO A 88 9.46 -6.02 3.26
C PRO A 88 8.51 -5.54 4.36
N THR A 89 8.91 -4.53 5.13
CA THR A 89 8.04 -3.84 6.09
C THR A 89 7.48 -2.56 5.49
N LEU A 90 6.22 -2.26 5.81
CA LEU A 90 5.52 -1.06 5.34
C LEU A 90 5.47 0.00 6.45
N ARG A 91 5.78 1.24 6.11
CA ARG A 91 5.61 2.42 6.97
C ARG A 91 4.91 3.54 6.20
N VAL A 92 4.14 4.36 6.92
CA VAL A 92 3.45 5.54 6.38
C VAL A 92 3.98 6.76 7.10
N TYR A 93 4.36 7.78 6.35
CA TYR A 93 4.84 9.05 6.87
C TYR A 93 3.94 10.20 6.43
N ASP A 94 3.73 11.14 7.34
CA ASP A 94 3.21 12.46 7.02
C ASP A 94 4.34 13.30 6.37
N PRO A 95 4.14 13.86 5.18
CA PRO A 95 5.10 14.73 4.48
C PRO A 95 5.48 15.99 5.28
N GLY A 96 4.62 16.48 6.18
CA GLY A 96 4.95 17.56 7.11
C GLY A 96 6.13 17.21 8.03
N SER A 97 6.32 15.93 8.34
CA SER A 97 7.40 15.44 9.21
C SER A 97 8.74 15.25 8.48
N SER A 98 8.71 14.97 7.16
CA SER A 98 9.93 14.78 6.36
C SER A 98 10.59 16.09 5.96
N SER A 99 9.83 17.20 5.92
CA SER A 99 10.35 18.55 5.60
C SER A 99 11.09 19.26 6.74
N ARG A 100 11.03 18.74 7.98
CA ARG A 100 11.61 19.40 9.17
C ARG A 100 12.82 18.70 9.80
N SER A 101 13.24 17.55 9.27
CA SER A 101 14.37 16.79 9.83
C SER A 101 15.44 16.53 8.79
N GLY A 102 16.56 17.28 8.88
CA GLY A 102 17.81 16.99 8.19
C GLY A 102 18.52 15.75 8.77
N THR A 103 17.78 14.65 8.94
CA THR A 103 18.33 13.38 9.39
C THR A 103 18.41 12.43 8.21
N THR A 104 19.64 12.13 7.81
CA THR A 104 20.03 11.10 6.85
C THR A 104 19.51 9.73 7.26
N SER A 105 18.24 9.46 7.01
CA SER A 105 17.77 8.11 6.74
C SER A 105 17.79 7.95 5.22
N ARG A 106 18.44 6.90 4.74
CA ARG A 106 18.44 6.50 3.32
C ARG A 106 17.00 6.20 2.90
N THR A 107 16.24 7.24 2.60
CA THR A 107 14.97 7.17 1.89
C THR A 107 15.32 6.87 0.44
N ALA A 108 15.19 5.61 0.05
CA ALA A 108 15.22 5.25 -1.35
C ALA A 108 13.93 5.75 -2.00
N ILE A 109 13.92 7.00 -2.45
CA ILE A 109 12.98 7.44 -3.48
C ILE A 109 13.45 6.72 -4.75
N PHE A 110 12.75 5.67 -5.16
CA PHE A 110 13.02 4.98 -6.43
C PHE A 110 12.67 5.92 -7.58
N ARG A 111 13.62 6.79 -7.96
CA ARG A 111 13.62 7.44 -9.27
C ARG A 111 14.06 6.38 -10.27
N ARG A 112 13.14 5.92 -11.11
CA ARG A 112 13.48 5.12 -12.30
C ARG A 112 14.54 5.89 -13.10
N GLY A 113 15.72 5.31 -13.24
CA GLY A 113 16.67 5.71 -14.27
C GLY A 113 16.10 5.26 -15.62
N CYS A 114 15.91 6.21 -16.53
CA CYS A 114 15.79 5.90 -17.94
C CYS A 114 17.18 5.46 -18.44
N THR A 115 17.27 4.25 -18.96
CA THR A 115 18.26 3.89 -19.98
C THR A 115 17.89 4.54 -21.30
#